data_AF-A0A923VBY9-F1
#
_entry.id   AF-A0A923VBY9-F1
#
_cell.length_a   1.000
_cell.length_b   1.000
_cell.length_c   1.000
_cell.angle_alpha   90.00
_cell.angle_beta   90.00
_cell.angle_gamma   90.00
#
_symmetry.space_group_name_H-M   'P 1'
#
loop_
_entity.id
_entity.type
_entity.pdbx_description
1 polymer ?
#
loop_
_entity_poly.entity_id
_entity_poly.type
_entity_poly.pdbx_seq_one_letter_code
_entity_poly.pdbx_strand_id
1 'polypeptide(L)'
;MEDIIINKVSESGIVSLDLVEFYPKEEIALFDMKDYLFMGLILKEKDFRESLKNLELTIYTDKIVAVTCSADAVIPMWAYMLVASYLQPVS
;
A
#
# COMPACT_ATOMS: atom_id res chain seq x y z
N MET A 1 -57.21 1.34 -12.10
CA MET A 1 -55.95 2.10 -12.00
C MET A 1 -54.95 1.14 -11.41
N GLU A 2 -53.96 0.73 -12.17
CA GLU A 2 -52.87 -0.11 -11.65
C GLU A 2 -52.04 0.75 -10.70
N ASP A 3 -51.81 0.22 -9.49
CA ASP A 3 -50.95 0.87 -8.50
C ASP A 3 -49.55 1.05 -9.10
N ILE A 4 -49.13 2.31 -9.19
CA ILE A 4 -47.80 2.68 -9.69
C ILE A 4 -46.78 2.06 -8.74
N ILE A 5 -45.86 1.27 -9.28
CA ILE A 5 -44.75 0.70 -8.50
C ILE A 5 -43.79 1.83 -8.15
N ILE A 6 -43.80 2.25 -6.88
CA ILE A 6 -42.92 3.30 -6.36
C ILE A 6 -41.68 2.65 -5.76
N ASN A 7 -40.50 3.05 -6.22
CA ASN A 7 -39.23 2.55 -5.68
C ASN A 7 -38.90 3.25 -4.35
N LYS A 8 -39.34 2.64 -3.24
CA LYS A 8 -39.14 3.14 -1.88
C LYS A 8 -37.68 3.19 -1.43
N VAL A 9 -36.77 2.46 -2.11
CA VAL A 9 -35.33 2.49 -1.79
C VAL A 9 -34.75 3.86 -2.14
N SER A 10 -35.09 4.39 -3.32
CA SER A 10 -34.71 5.73 -3.76
C SER A 10 -35.32 6.87 -2.91
N GLU A 11 -36.46 6.64 -2.25
CA GLU A 11 -37.13 7.63 -1.40
C GLU A 11 -36.70 7.58 0.08
N SER A 12 -35.95 6.56 0.49
CA SER A 12 -35.63 6.30 1.90
C SER A 12 -34.58 7.24 2.51
N GLY A 13 -34.03 8.19 1.73
CA GLY A 13 -32.94 9.07 2.16
C GLY A 13 -31.62 8.32 2.42
N ILE A 14 -31.56 7.03 2.09
CA ILE A 14 -30.38 6.19 2.22
C ILE A 14 -29.42 6.53 1.08
N VAL A 15 -28.23 7.01 1.42
CA VAL A 15 -27.13 7.16 0.45
C VAL A 15 -26.57 5.77 0.16
N SER A 16 -26.72 5.32 -1.08
CA SER A 16 -26.04 4.11 -1.56
C SER A 16 -24.58 4.47 -1.82
N LEU A 17 -23.66 3.91 -1.03
CA LEU A 17 -22.22 4.08 -1.20
C LEU A 17 -21.67 2.92 -2.03
N ASP A 18 -21.11 3.21 -3.21
CA ASP A 18 -20.34 2.23 -3.98
C ASP A 18 -18.86 2.34 -3.59
N LEU A 19 -18.34 1.32 -2.90
CA LEU A 19 -16.95 1.29 -2.44
C LEU A 19 -15.95 1.25 -3.60
N VAL A 20 -16.36 0.81 -4.79
CA VAL A 20 -15.50 0.79 -5.98
C VAL A 20 -15.12 2.20 -6.41
N GLU A 21 -16.00 3.18 -6.20
CA GLU A 21 -15.71 4.60 -6.50
C GLU A 21 -14.57 5.15 -5.63
N PHE A 22 -14.33 4.54 -4.46
CA PHE A 22 -13.27 4.89 -3.52
C PHE A 22 -12.00 4.06 -3.69
N TYR A 23 -11.98 3.12 -4.64
CA TYR A 23 -10.77 2.36 -4.92
C TYR A 23 -9.69 3.32 -5.45
N PRO A 24 -8.44 3.23 -4.94
CA PRO A 24 -7.36 4.09 -5.42
C PRO A 24 -7.17 3.91 -6.93
N LYS A 25 -7.06 5.03 -7.65
CA LYS A 25 -6.91 5.06 -9.11
C LYS A 25 -5.45 5.22 -9.52
N GLU A 26 -4.61 5.60 -8.56
CA GLU A 26 -3.17 5.73 -8.67
C GLU A 26 -2.52 4.37 -8.92
N GLU A 27 -1.37 4.39 -9.59
CA GLU A 27 -0.57 3.17 -9.77
C GLU A 27 -0.07 2.68 -8.40
N ILE A 28 -0.19 1.38 -8.16
CA ILE A 28 0.34 0.75 -6.94
C ILE A 28 1.69 0.12 -7.27
N ALA A 29 2.75 0.66 -6.68
CA ALA A 29 4.09 0.07 -6.73
C ALA A 29 4.31 -0.86 -5.53
N LEU A 30 4.98 -2.00 -5.76
CA LEU A 30 5.31 -2.95 -4.70
C LEU A 30 6.74 -2.74 -4.21
N PHE A 31 6.92 -2.56 -2.91
CA PHE A 31 8.21 -2.65 -2.24
C PHE A 31 8.26 -3.95 -1.43
N ASP A 32 9.10 -4.90 -1.84
CA ASP A 32 9.30 -6.14 -1.11
C ASP A 32 10.59 -6.11 -0.30
N MET A 33 10.48 -6.18 1.02
CA MET A 33 11.62 -6.19 1.93
C MET A 33 12.59 -7.33 1.65
N LYS A 34 12.09 -8.47 1.14
CA LYS A 34 12.89 -9.65 0.82
C LYS A 34 14.13 -9.31 -0.01
N ASP A 35 14.00 -8.39 -0.96
CA ASP A 35 15.07 -8.01 -1.88
C ASP A 35 16.24 -7.28 -1.17
N TYR A 36 16.00 -6.81 0.05
CA TYR A 36 16.95 -6.09 0.89
C TYR A 36 17.43 -6.91 2.10
N LEU A 37 16.98 -8.16 2.23
CA LEU A 37 17.41 -9.08 3.28
C LEU A 37 18.64 -9.87 2.85
N PHE A 38 19.53 -10.13 3.80
CA PHE A 38 20.63 -11.06 3.60
C PHE A 38 20.09 -12.46 3.31
N MET A 39 20.43 -12.99 2.13
CA MET A 39 19.91 -14.26 1.60
C MET A 39 18.37 -14.30 1.53
N GLY A 40 17.71 -13.14 1.44
CA GLY A 40 16.26 -13.04 1.37
C GLY A 40 15.51 -13.39 2.65
N LEU A 41 16.21 -13.62 3.78
CA LEU A 41 15.61 -14.13 5.02
C LEU A 41 16.05 -13.39 6.29
N ILE A 42 17.22 -12.76 6.28
CA ILE A 42 17.82 -12.19 7.50
C ILE A 42 18.00 -10.69 7.33
N LEU A 43 17.43 -9.90 8.23
CA LEU A 43 17.70 -8.46 8.29
C LEU A 43 19.04 -8.22 9.00
N LYS A 44 20.04 -7.74 8.25
CA LYS A 44 21.28 -7.18 8.81
C LYS A 44 21.16 -5.66 8.84
N GLU A 45 21.10 -5.08 10.04
CA GLU A 45 20.73 -3.66 10.19
C GLU A 45 21.63 -2.72 9.38
N LYS A 46 22.94 -2.92 9.41
CA LYS A 46 23.89 -2.09 8.66
C LYS A 46 23.61 -2.13 7.15
N ASP A 47 23.54 -3.34 6.60
CA ASP A 47 23.36 -3.58 5.16
C ASP A 47 21.99 -3.06 4.70
N PHE A 48 20.93 -3.30 5.48
CA PHE A 48 19.57 -2.83 5.18
C PHE A 48 19.47 -1.30 5.18
N ARG A 49 20.08 -0.63 6.16
CA ARG A 49 20.12 0.85 6.19
C ARG A 49 20.91 1.41 5.02
N GLU A 50 21.99 0.74 4.63
CA GLU A 50 22.80 1.14 3.48
C GLU A 50 22.03 0.97 2.17
N SER A 51 21.29 -0.14 2.00
CA SER A 51 20.48 -0.34 0.80
C SER A 51 19.35 0.67 0.67
N LEU A 52 18.70 1.06 1.76
CA LEU A 52 17.66 2.11 1.72
C LEU A 52 18.20 3.50 1.40
N LYS A 53 19.42 3.83 1.84
CA LYS A 53 20.08 5.09 1.46
C LYS A 53 20.37 5.18 -0.04
N ASN A 54 20.61 4.04 -0.66
CA ASN A 54 20.92 3.91 -2.08
C ASN A 54 19.70 3.51 -2.92
N LEU A 55 18.50 3.52 -2.34
CA LEU A 55 17.27 3.16 -3.02
C LEU A 55 16.96 4.18 -4.13
N GLU A 56 16.66 3.68 -5.33
CA GLU A 56 16.13 4.52 -6.39
C GLU A 56 14.68 4.91 -6.07
N LEU A 57 14.46 6.17 -5.67
CA LEU A 57 13.15 6.66 -5.24
C LEU A 57 12.25 7.08 -6.41
N THR A 58 12.82 7.38 -7.57
CA THR A 58 12.10 7.86 -8.77
C THR A 58 11.04 6.90 -9.28
N ILE A 59 11.22 5.58 -9.06
CA ILE A 59 10.25 4.57 -9.48
C ILE A 59 8.96 4.57 -8.64
N TYR A 60 8.98 5.22 -7.48
CA TYR A 60 7.88 5.32 -6.52
C TYR A 60 7.19 6.69 -6.51
N THR A 61 7.67 7.65 -7.32
CA THR A 61 7.13 9.00 -7.37
C THR A 61 5.67 9.02 -7.83
N ASP A 62 4.79 9.71 -7.10
CA ASP A 62 3.36 9.86 -7.38
C ASP A 62 2.59 8.53 -7.45
N LYS A 63 3.04 7.52 -6.68
CA LYS A 63 2.44 6.18 -6.61
C LYS A 63 2.11 5.78 -5.20
N ILE A 64 1.08 4.95 -5.04
CA ILE A 64 0.83 4.27 -3.78
C ILE A 64 1.84 3.13 -3.64
N VAL A 65 2.64 3.13 -2.58
CA VAL A 65 3.63 2.06 -2.34
C VAL A 65 3.10 1.04 -1.35
N ALA A 66 2.89 -0.19 -1.82
CA ALA A 66 2.59 -1.33 -0.99
C ALA A 66 3.88 -1.93 -0.42
N VAL A 67 4.14 -1.73 0.87
CA VAL A 67 5.31 -2.30 1.56
C VAL A 67 4.95 -3.69 2.09
N THR A 68 5.68 -4.72 1.66
CA THR A 68 5.46 -6.11 2.07
C THR A 68 6.78 -6.86 2.32
N CYS A 69 6.69 -8.10 2.79
CA CYS A 69 7.78 -9.07 2.73
C CYS A 69 7.21 -10.39 2.21
N SER A 70 7.63 -10.83 1.01
CA SER A 70 7.16 -12.12 0.46
C SER A 70 7.89 -13.34 1.01
N ALA A 71 8.96 -13.13 1.78
CA ALA A 71 9.69 -14.20 2.45
C ALA A 71 9.11 -14.48 3.84
N ASP A 72 9.24 -15.73 4.30
CA ASP A 72 8.97 -16.12 5.69
C ASP A 72 10.13 -15.70 6.59
N ALA A 73 10.33 -14.39 6.69
CA ALA A 73 11.41 -13.75 7.44
C ALA A 73 10.86 -13.05 8.68
N VAL A 74 11.58 -13.17 9.81
CA VAL A 74 11.24 -12.41 11.02
C VAL A 74 11.73 -10.98 10.86
N ILE A 75 10.80 -10.06 10.60
CA ILE A 75 11.10 -8.64 10.42
C ILE A 75 10.73 -7.84 11.66
N PRO A 76 11.65 -7.06 12.24
CA PRO A 76 11.32 -6.16 13.33
C PRO A 76 10.44 -5.01 12.82
N MET A 77 9.43 -4.62 13.60
CA MET A 77 8.44 -3.59 13.23
C MET A 77 9.07 -2.26 12.76
N TRP A 78 10.21 -1.87 13.34
CA TRP A 78 10.90 -0.63 12.96
C TRP A 78 11.36 -0.61 11.49
N ALA A 79 11.60 -1.77 10.88
CA ALA A 79 12.06 -1.84 9.49
C ALA A 79 10.99 -1.33 8.52
N TYR A 80 9.72 -1.64 8.79
CA TYR A 80 8.58 -1.12 8.01
C TYR A 80 8.48 0.41 8.14
N MET A 81 8.64 0.92 9.36
CA MET A 81 8.59 2.36 9.61
C MET A 81 9.77 3.08 8.95
N LEU A 82 10.94 2.44 8.93
CA LEU A 82 12.12 2.97 8.24
C LEU A 82 11.87 3.05 6.73
N VAL A 83 11.42 1.98 6.09
CA VAL A 83 11.07 1.99 4.67
C VAL A 83 10.05 3.10 4.36
N ALA A 84 8.97 3.18 5.14
CA ALA A 84 7.94 4.21 4.98
C ALA A 84 8.52 5.63 5.06
N SER A 85 9.46 5.89 5.97
CA SER A 85 10.10 7.21 6.12
C SER A 85 10.92 7.65 4.91
N TYR A 86 11.48 6.71 4.13
CA TYR A 86 12.20 7.00 2.89
C TYR A 86 11.27 7.23 1.70
N LEU A 87 10.12 6.54 1.68
CA LEU A 87 9.15 6.61 0.59
C LEU A 87 8.21 7.82 0.72
N GLN A 88 7.78 8.17 1.94
CA GLN A 88 6.80 9.24 2.20
C GLN A 88 7.09 10.58 1.46
N PRO A 89 8.34 11.06 1.32
CA PRO A 89 8.60 12.31 0.59
C PRO A 89 8.30 12.28 -0.90
N VAL A 90 8.17 11.09 -1.51
CA VAL A 90 8.00 10.90 -2.97
C VAL A 90 6.71 10.17 -3.34
N SER A 91 6.14 9.37 -2.44
CA SER A 91 4.93 8.57 -2.62
C SER A 91 3.70 9.16 -1.93
#